data_AF-A0A453GW30-F1
#
_entry.id   AF-A0A453GW30-F1
#
_cell.length_a   1.000
_cell.length_b   1.000
_cell.length_c   1.000
_cell.angle_alpha   90.00
_cell.angle_beta   90.00
_cell.angle_gamma   90.00
#
_symmetry.space_group_name_H-M   'P 1'
#
loop_
_entity.id
_entity.type
_entity.pdbx_description
1 polymer ?
#
loop_
_entity_poly.entity_id
_entity_poly.type
_entity_poly.pdbx_seq_one_letter_code
_entity_poly.pdbx_strand_id
1 'polypeptide(L)'
;VPLARALRLRTRASAAAPPETSRRALLGLTEPELRQLAVDLGQQSYRGKQLHDLVYKNRAKQVEEFAYVPKVFREALVGAGWNVGRSPVHHAVTATDGTTKILLKLEDNRLVETVGIPVDDRGTPRLTACVSSQVGCPLRCSFCATGKGGFARNLKGHEIVEQVLAIEESFKHRVTNVVFMGMGEPMLNLKAVLEAHQCLNKELKIGQRMMTISTVGVPNTISKLASHKLQSTLAVSLHAPNQRLRETIVPSAKAYPLEALMDDCKNYFLETGRRVSFEYTLLGWD
;
A
#
# COMPACT_ATOMS: atom_id res chain seq x y z
N VAL A 1 36.73 59.27 5.05
CA VAL A 1 35.98 58.45 4.05
C VAL A 1 36.58 57.06 4.03
N PRO A 2 35.87 55.95 4.30
CA PRO A 2 34.71 55.71 5.19
C PRO A 2 35.05 54.65 6.30
N LEU A 3 34.67 54.86 7.56
CA LEU A 3 33.48 54.32 8.26
C LEU A 3 33.31 52.78 8.25
N ALA A 4 33.91 52.12 9.25
CA ALA A 4 33.53 50.76 9.67
C ALA A 4 32.23 50.82 10.48
N ARG A 5 31.13 50.29 9.92
CA ARG A 5 29.83 50.18 10.59
C ARG A 5 29.48 48.70 10.69
N ALA A 6 29.62 48.14 11.90
CA ALA A 6 29.21 46.77 12.21
C ALA A 6 27.67 46.66 12.13
N LEU A 7 27.15 46.06 11.06
CA LEU A 7 25.76 45.61 10.99
C LEU A 7 25.63 44.29 11.74
N ARG A 8 25.02 44.34 12.94
CA ARG A 8 24.48 43.15 13.59
C ARG A 8 23.25 42.68 12.80
N LEU A 9 23.41 41.66 11.98
CA LEU A 9 22.30 40.91 11.40
C LEU A 9 21.59 40.15 12.54
N ARG A 10 20.44 40.68 12.97
CA ARG A 10 19.49 39.95 13.80
C ARG A 10 18.93 38.80 12.94
N THR A 11 19.38 37.59 13.20
CA THR A 11 18.70 36.38 12.74
C THR A 11 17.31 36.37 13.37
N ARG A 12 16.27 36.66 12.57
CA ARG A 12 14.89 36.35 12.95
C ARG A 12 14.82 34.83 13.13
N ALA A 13 14.62 34.38 14.36
CA ALA A 13 14.20 33.02 14.62
C ALA A 13 12.94 32.77 13.77
N SER A 14 13.04 31.87 12.81
CA SER A 14 11.89 31.35 12.08
C SER A 14 10.92 30.80 13.13
N ALA A 15 9.72 31.35 13.19
CA ALA A 15 8.63 30.75 13.95
C ALA A 15 8.49 29.30 13.46
N ALA A 16 8.58 28.35 14.39
CA ALA A 16 8.32 26.95 14.10
C ALA A 16 6.89 26.83 13.53
N ALA A 17 6.76 26.15 12.40
CA ALA A 17 5.45 25.79 11.86
C ALA A 17 4.64 25.05 12.94
N PRO A 18 3.31 25.23 12.99
CA PRO A 18 2.47 24.46 13.90
C PRO A 18 2.75 22.97 13.70
N PRO A 19 2.69 22.13 14.75
CA PRO A 19 2.83 20.69 14.59
C PRO A 19 1.79 20.24 13.56
N GLU A 20 2.25 19.60 12.48
CA GLU A 20 1.37 19.01 11.48
C GLU A 20 0.40 18.08 12.20
N THR A 21 -0.86 18.49 12.32
CA THR A 21 -1.93 17.58 12.70
C THR A 21 -1.92 16.47 11.65
N SER A 22 -1.45 15.28 12.04
CA SER A 22 -1.41 14.12 11.15
C SER A 22 -2.77 13.96 10.49
N ARG A 23 -2.86 14.29 9.20
CA ARG A 23 -4.09 14.15 8.43
C ARG A 23 -4.56 12.70 8.50
N ARG A 24 -5.86 12.52 8.75
CA ARG A 24 -6.51 11.23 8.91
C ARG A 24 -7.32 10.94 7.65
N ALA A 25 -7.25 9.71 7.16
CA ALA A 25 -7.96 9.28 5.96
C ALA A 25 -9.27 8.57 6.32
N LEU A 26 -10.35 8.92 5.63
CA LEU A 26 -11.61 8.18 5.69
C LEU A 26 -11.50 6.82 5.00
N LEU A 27 -10.72 6.74 3.91
CA LEU A 27 -10.39 5.49 3.26
C LEU A 27 -9.63 4.58 4.23
N GLY A 28 -9.97 3.29 4.24
CA GLY A 28 -9.44 2.31 5.19
C GLY A 28 -10.34 2.11 6.41
N LEU A 29 -11.19 3.07 6.78
CA LEU A 29 -12.17 2.89 7.84
C LEU A 29 -13.33 1.99 7.39
N THR A 30 -13.80 1.14 8.28
CA THR A 30 -14.99 0.30 8.13
C THR A 30 -16.29 1.10 8.29
N GLU A 31 -17.42 0.55 7.85
CA GLU A 31 -18.73 1.20 8.07
C GLU A 31 -18.99 1.52 9.56
N PRO A 32 -18.76 0.61 10.53
CA PRO A 32 -18.91 0.92 11.95
C PRO A 32 -18.01 2.06 12.43
N GLU A 33 -16.75 2.11 12.00
CA GLU A 33 -15.83 3.19 12.37
C GLU A 33 -16.27 4.54 11.80
N LEU A 34 -16.79 4.57 10.57
CA LEU A 34 -17.35 5.80 9.98
C LEU A 34 -18.63 6.25 10.68
N ARG A 35 -19.45 5.32 11.16
CA ARG A 35 -20.63 5.61 12.01
C ARG A 35 -20.21 6.21 13.33
N GLN A 36 -19.19 5.67 13.97
CA GLN A 36 -18.64 6.21 15.21
C GLN A 36 -18.07 7.61 14.98
N LEU A 37 -17.28 7.81 13.92
CA LEU A 37 -16.74 9.12 13.56
C LEU A 37 -17.84 10.18 13.36
N ALA A 38 -18.96 9.81 12.75
CA ALA A 38 -20.09 10.72 12.61
C ALA A 38 -20.65 11.14 13.98
N VAL A 39 -20.81 10.20 14.92
CA VAL A 39 -21.26 10.47 16.29
C VAL A 39 -20.26 11.35 17.05
N ASP A 40 -18.97 11.06 16.94
CA ASP A 40 -17.89 11.82 17.58
C ASP A 40 -17.84 13.28 17.10
N LEU A 41 -18.30 13.53 15.86
CA LEU A 41 -18.43 14.86 15.27
C LEU A 41 -19.83 15.48 15.44
N GLY A 42 -20.64 14.95 16.36
CA GLY A 42 -21.95 15.50 16.71
C GLY A 42 -23.04 15.27 15.66
N GLN A 43 -22.86 14.29 14.77
CA GLN A 43 -23.85 13.91 13.75
C GLN A 43 -24.58 12.62 14.12
N GLN A 44 -25.71 12.39 13.47
CA GLN A 44 -26.44 11.12 13.60
C GLN A 44 -25.65 9.97 12.97
N SER A 45 -25.68 8.79 13.58
CA SER A 45 -24.87 7.63 13.17
C SER A 45 -25.08 7.22 11.70
N TYR A 46 -26.28 7.41 11.13
CA TYR A 46 -26.53 7.11 9.72
C TYR A 46 -25.67 7.94 8.76
N ARG A 47 -25.18 9.11 9.17
CA ARG A 47 -24.27 9.93 8.37
C ARG A 47 -22.95 9.21 8.10
N GLY A 48 -22.49 8.35 9.01
CA GLY A 48 -21.31 7.51 8.77
C GLY A 48 -21.51 6.51 7.64
N LYS A 49 -22.73 5.96 7.48
CA LYS A 49 -23.06 5.11 6.32
C LYS A 49 -23.01 5.92 5.02
N GLN A 50 -23.43 7.18 5.03
CA GLN A 50 -23.32 8.05 3.85
C GLN A 50 -21.86 8.32 3.51
N LEU A 51 -20.99 8.60 4.50
CA LEU A 51 -19.55 8.72 4.28
C LEU A 51 -18.98 7.44 3.67
N HIS A 52 -19.37 6.28 4.21
CA HIS A 52 -18.95 4.97 3.70
C HIS A 52 -19.32 4.79 2.23
N ASP A 53 -20.59 5.04 1.86
CA ASP A 53 -21.06 4.94 0.49
C ASP A 53 -20.30 5.92 -0.43
N LEU A 54 -20.03 7.14 0.02
CA LEU A 54 -19.29 8.13 -0.76
C LEU A 54 -17.84 7.71 -1.03
N VAL A 55 -17.17 7.13 -0.03
CA VAL A 55 -15.79 6.64 -0.15
C VAL A 55 -15.72 5.35 -0.99
N TYR A 56 -16.55 4.35 -0.68
CA TYR A 56 -16.43 2.98 -1.21
C TYR A 56 -17.47 2.57 -2.25
N LYS A 57 -18.44 3.42 -2.60
CA LYS A 57 -19.34 3.20 -3.75
C LYS A 57 -19.16 4.30 -4.77
N ASN A 58 -19.22 5.55 -4.35
CA ASN A 58 -19.08 6.70 -5.25
C ASN A 58 -17.62 7.04 -5.59
N ARG A 59 -16.63 6.46 -4.89
CA ARG A 59 -15.19 6.67 -5.15
C ARG A 59 -14.76 8.13 -5.05
N ALA A 60 -15.43 8.91 -4.20
CA ALA A 60 -15.12 10.32 -4.01
C ALA A 60 -13.62 10.53 -3.72
N LYS A 61 -13.07 11.66 -4.17
CA LYS A 61 -11.65 11.99 -3.99
C LYS A 61 -11.37 12.99 -2.89
N GLN A 62 -12.36 13.83 -2.61
CA GLN A 62 -12.26 14.92 -1.65
C GLN A 62 -13.60 15.13 -0.96
N VAL A 63 -13.58 15.72 0.24
CA VAL A 63 -14.77 15.86 1.10
C VAL A 63 -15.81 16.79 0.45
N GLU A 64 -15.35 17.70 -0.41
CA GLU A 64 -16.18 18.64 -1.17
C GLU A 64 -17.16 17.92 -2.10
N GLU A 65 -16.82 16.71 -2.58
CA GLU A 65 -17.67 15.88 -3.46
C GLU A 65 -18.83 15.21 -2.71
N PHE A 66 -18.92 15.33 -1.38
CA PHE A 66 -19.98 14.71 -0.58
C PHE A 66 -21.32 15.47 -0.72
N ALA A 67 -21.97 15.36 -1.87
CA ALA A 67 -23.11 16.19 -2.29
C ALA A 67 -24.30 16.20 -1.33
N TYR A 68 -24.58 15.07 -0.66
CA TYR A 68 -25.72 14.92 0.26
C TYR A 68 -25.34 15.05 1.75
N VAL A 69 -24.10 15.45 2.02
CA VAL A 69 -23.59 15.70 3.36
C VAL A 69 -23.65 17.22 3.64
N PRO A 70 -24.29 17.67 4.74
CA PRO A 70 -24.41 19.09 5.06
C PRO A 70 -23.05 19.79 5.05
N LYS A 71 -23.00 21.02 4.52
CA LYS A 71 -21.76 21.82 4.44
C LYS A 71 -21.06 21.91 5.80
N VAL A 72 -21.83 22.17 6.87
CA VAL A 72 -21.32 22.24 8.25
C VAL A 72 -20.62 20.94 8.67
N PHE A 73 -21.13 19.77 8.28
CA PHE A 73 -20.49 18.50 8.61
C PHE A 73 -19.22 18.24 7.78
N ARG A 74 -19.23 18.61 6.50
CA ARG A 74 -18.02 18.57 5.65
C ARG A 74 -16.91 19.44 6.22
N GLU A 75 -17.25 20.66 6.64
CA GLU A 75 -16.31 21.59 7.29
C GLU A 75 -15.80 21.04 8.64
N ALA A 76 -16.66 20.39 9.43
CA ALA A 76 -16.25 19.74 10.68
C ALA A 76 -15.27 18.58 10.45
N LEU A 77 -15.48 17.75 9.42
CA LEU A 77 -14.54 16.69 9.02
C LEU A 77 -13.17 17.28 8.68
N VAL A 78 -13.13 18.25 7.77
CA VAL A 78 -11.89 18.90 7.33
C VAL A 78 -11.20 19.63 8.48
N GLY A 79 -11.97 20.37 9.30
CA GLY A 79 -11.48 21.07 10.48
C GLY A 79 -10.89 20.12 11.55
N ALA A 80 -11.41 18.90 11.65
CA ALA A 80 -10.86 17.84 12.48
C ALA A 80 -9.67 17.09 11.81
N GLY A 81 -9.20 17.55 10.65
CA GLY A 81 -8.04 16.98 9.94
C GLY A 81 -8.35 15.70 9.16
N TRP A 82 -9.63 15.44 8.85
CA TRP A 82 -10.01 14.32 7.99
C TRP A 82 -10.00 14.72 6.52
N ASN A 83 -9.47 13.82 5.69
CA ASN A 83 -9.61 13.86 4.24
C ASN A 83 -10.06 12.49 3.74
N VAL A 84 -10.32 12.34 2.43
CA VAL A 84 -10.74 11.05 1.88
C VAL A 84 -9.59 10.03 1.88
N GLY A 85 -8.34 10.47 1.78
CA GLY A 85 -7.18 9.58 1.64
C GLY A 85 -6.94 9.14 0.19
N ARG A 86 -7.08 10.07 -0.76
CA ARG A 86 -6.82 9.84 -2.20
C ARG A 86 -5.72 10.77 -2.67
N SER A 87 -4.60 10.20 -3.06
CA SER A 87 -3.44 10.90 -3.59
C SER A 87 -3.65 11.27 -5.06
N PRO A 88 -3.13 12.42 -5.51
CA PRO A 88 -3.13 12.76 -6.93
C PRO A 88 -2.23 11.81 -7.73
N VAL A 89 -2.67 11.49 -8.95
CA VAL A 89 -1.83 10.82 -9.95
C VAL A 89 -0.80 11.84 -10.45
N HIS A 90 0.47 11.55 -10.20
CA HIS A 90 1.58 12.36 -10.69
C HIS A 90 1.88 12.08 -12.15
N HIS A 91 1.85 10.80 -12.54
CA HIS A 91 2.12 10.35 -13.89
C HIS A 91 1.51 8.97 -14.12
N ALA A 92 1.18 8.63 -15.36
CA ALA A 92 0.73 7.30 -15.75
C ALA A 92 1.26 6.96 -17.14
N VAL A 93 1.65 5.70 -17.33
CA VAL A 93 2.17 5.17 -18.60
C VAL A 93 1.50 3.85 -18.90
N THR A 94 0.94 3.71 -20.10
CA THR A 94 0.30 2.49 -20.58
C THR A 94 1.16 1.85 -21.66
N ALA A 95 1.48 0.57 -21.48
CA ALA A 95 2.19 -0.25 -22.44
C ALA A 95 1.26 -0.76 -23.55
N THR A 96 1.84 -1.34 -24.60
CA THR A 96 1.10 -1.86 -25.77
C THR A 96 0.16 -3.01 -25.43
N ASP A 97 0.44 -3.76 -24.37
CA ASP A 97 -0.41 -4.85 -23.86
C ASP A 97 -1.53 -4.36 -22.92
N GLY A 98 -1.67 -3.04 -22.73
CA GLY A 98 -2.65 -2.41 -21.86
C GLY A 98 -2.21 -2.30 -20.39
N THR A 99 -1.08 -2.89 -20.01
CA THR A 99 -0.52 -2.73 -18.66
C THR A 99 -0.26 -1.26 -18.39
N THR A 100 -0.82 -0.73 -17.30
CA THR A 100 -0.70 0.69 -16.96
C THR A 100 -0.02 0.86 -15.61
N LYS A 101 1.13 1.53 -15.62
CA LYS A 101 1.85 1.94 -14.42
C LYS A 101 1.42 3.35 -14.02
N ILE A 102 1.06 3.53 -12.76
CA ILE A 102 0.60 4.80 -12.19
C ILE A 102 1.54 5.19 -11.05
N LEU A 103 2.01 6.43 -11.09
CA LEU A 103 2.76 7.08 -10.01
C LEU A 103 1.80 7.94 -9.19
N LEU A 104 1.61 7.60 -7.93
CA LEU A 104 0.84 8.40 -6.97
C LEU A 104 1.79 9.28 -6.16
N LYS A 105 1.43 10.55 -5.97
CA LYS A 105 2.18 11.48 -5.12
C LYS A 105 1.51 11.58 -3.75
N LEU A 106 2.15 10.95 -2.76
CA LEU A 106 1.69 10.89 -1.38
C LEU A 106 1.78 12.26 -0.69
N GLU A 107 1.12 12.41 0.46
CA GLU A 107 1.06 13.68 1.20
C GLU A 107 2.46 14.23 1.56
N ASP A 108 3.42 13.36 1.80
CA ASP A 108 4.81 13.71 2.10
C ASP A 108 5.68 13.92 0.85
N ASN A 109 5.05 14.16 -0.31
CA ASN A 109 5.64 14.37 -1.63
C ASN A 109 6.44 13.18 -2.19
N ARG A 110 6.40 12.03 -1.54
CA ARG A 110 7.01 10.80 -2.06
C ARG A 110 6.14 10.19 -3.16
N LEU A 111 6.80 9.48 -4.06
CA LEU A 111 6.13 8.76 -5.13
C LEU A 111 6.06 7.27 -4.81
N VAL A 112 4.91 6.66 -5.11
CA VAL A 112 4.73 5.21 -5.08
C VAL A 112 4.15 4.73 -6.41
N GLU A 113 4.63 3.59 -6.88
CA GLU A 113 4.15 2.94 -8.09
C GLU A 113 3.03 1.95 -7.77
N THR A 114 2.02 1.92 -8.62
CA THR A 114 1.03 0.83 -8.69
C THR A 114 0.80 0.47 -10.15
N VAL A 115 0.55 -0.81 -10.44
CA VAL A 115 0.42 -1.29 -11.82
C VAL A 115 -0.90 -2.03 -11.99
N GLY A 116 -1.73 -1.59 -12.93
CA GLY A 116 -2.89 -2.33 -13.40
C GLY A 116 -2.51 -3.22 -14.58
N ILE A 117 -2.77 -4.51 -14.46
CA ILE A 117 -2.42 -5.53 -15.46
C ILE A 117 -3.74 -6.16 -15.95
N PRO A 118 -4.27 -5.76 -17.11
CA PRO A 118 -5.43 -6.40 -17.71
C PRO A 118 -5.01 -7.72 -18.35
N VAL A 119 -5.79 -8.78 -18.11
CA VAL A 119 -5.61 -10.09 -18.74
C VAL A 119 -6.98 -10.60 -19.15
N ASP A 120 -7.10 -11.06 -20.38
CA ASP A 120 -8.24 -11.87 -20.79
C ASP A 120 -7.92 -13.35 -20.53
N ASP A 121 -8.56 -13.94 -19.52
CA ASP A 121 -8.42 -15.36 -19.22
C ASP A 121 -9.61 -16.13 -19.79
N ARG A 122 -9.46 -16.56 -21.04
CA ARG A 122 -10.46 -17.40 -21.76
C ARG A 122 -11.87 -16.78 -21.78
N GLY A 123 -11.96 -15.47 -22.01
CA GLY A 123 -13.22 -14.73 -22.04
C GLY A 123 -13.67 -14.19 -20.68
N THR A 124 -12.90 -14.41 -19.62
CA THR A 124 -13.11 -13.77 -18.32
C THR A 124 -12.11 -12.63 -18.15
N PRO A 125 -12.53 -11.36 -18.28
CA PRO A 125 -11.64 -10.23 -18.08
C PRO A 125 -11.18 -10.17 -16.61
N ARG A 126 -9.87 -10.13 -16.42
CA ARG A 126 -9.22 -10.00 -15.11
C ARG A 126 -8.40 -8.73 -15.09
N LEU A 127 -8.58 -7.92 -14.06
CA LEU A 127 -7.73 -6.76 -13.80
C LEU A 127 -6.98 -6.98 -12.49
N THR A 128 -5.67 -7.14 -12.58
CA THR A 128 -4.80 -7.34 -11.41
C THR A 128 -4.15 -6.04 -11.02
N ALA A 129 -4.30 -5.64 -9.77
CA ALA A 129 -3.57 -4.53 -9.17
C ALA A 129 -2.29 -5.04 -8.49
N CYS A 130 -1.13 -4.63 -8.99
CA CYS A 130 0.14 -4.79 -8.29
C CYS A 130 0.37 -3.57 -7.39
N VAL A 131 0.24 -3.78 -6.08
CA VAL A 131 0.30 -2.71 -5.08
C VAL A 131 1.62 -2.74 -4.32
N SER A 132 2.11 -1.54 -4.03
CA SER A 132 3.24 -1.28 -3.16
C SER A 132 2.83 -1.31 -1.69
N SER A 133 3.77 -1.69 -0.83
CA SER A 133 3.62 -1.73 0.63
C SER A 133 4.52 -0.74 1.37
N GLN A 134 5.56 -0.22 0.71
CA GLN A 134 6.51 0.74 1.27
C GLN A 134 6.92 1.76 0.21
N VAL A 135 7.47 2.90 0.65
CA VAL A 135 8.25 3.77 -0.23
C VAL A 135 9.70 3.32 -0.17
N GLY A 136 10.15 2.69 -1.26
CA GLY A 136 11.44 2.01 -1.31
C GLY A 136 11.38 0.61 -0.69
N CYS A 137 12.53 -0.05 -0.53
CA CYS A 137 12.62 -1.37 0.07
C CYS A 137 13.97 -1.57 0.79
N PRO A 138 13.99 -2.02 2.06
CA PRO A 138 15.24 -2.16 2.81
C PRO A 138 16.05 -3.40 2.45
N LEU A 139 15.49 -4.33 1.64
CA LEU A 139 16.09 -5.65 1.44
C LEU A 139 17.11 -5.73 0.29
N ARG A 140 17.19 -4.70 -0.55
CA ARG A 140 18.29 -4.48 -1.50
C ARG A 140 18.60 -5.67 -2.43
N CYS A 141 17.58 -6.41 -2.88
CA CYS A 141 17.75 -7.46 -3.89
C CYS A 141 18.45 -6.88 -5.13
N SER A 142 19.48 -7.55 -5.64
CA SER A 142 20.42 -6.96 -6.62
C SER A 142 19.78 -6.67 -7.98
N PHE A 143 18.75 -7.44 -8.35
CA PHE A 143 17.96 -7.29 -9.56
C PHE A 143 16.79 -6.29 -9.42
N CYS A 144 16.49 -5.82 -8.20
CA CYS A 144 15.33 -4.98 -7.92
C CYS A 144 15.69 -3.49 -7.94
N ALA A 145 15.09 -2.71 -8.85
CA ALA A 145 15.27 -1.26 -8.91
C ALA A 145 14.88 -0.55 -7.59
N THR A 146 13.77 -0.96 -6.97
CA THR A 146 13.31 -0.43 -5.68
C THR A 146 14.33 -0.65 -4.55
N GLY A 147 14.99 -1.80 -4.52
CA GLY A 147 16.03 -2.11 -3.54
C GLY A 147 17.26 -1.19 -3.68
N LYS A 148 17.57 -0.74 -4.91
CA LYS A 148 18.65 0.23 -5.17
C LYS A 148 18.28 1.66 -4.73
N GLY A 149 16.99 2.01 -4.78
CA GLY A 149 16.47 3.32 -4.37
C GLY A 149 16.44 3.57 -2.85
N GLY A 150 16.79 2.58 -2.03
CA GLY A 150 16.77 2.66 -0.58
C GLY A 150 15.38 2.48 0.04
N PHE A 151 15.26 2.73 1.34
CA PHE A 151 14.00 2.66 2.09
C PHE A 151 13.74 4.01 2.75
N ALA A 152 12.51 4.52 2.60
CA ALA A 152 12.09 5.76 3.24
C ALA A 152 11.11 5.51 4.40
N ARG A 153 9.97 4.87 4.13
CA ARG A 153 8.96 4.57 5.15
C ARG A 153 7.99 3.48 4.70
N ASN A 154 7.27 2.93 5.67
CA ASN A 154 6.09 2.11 5.43
C ASN A 154 4.92 2.95 4.91
N LEU A 155 4.08 2.35 4.07
CA LEU A 155 2.78 2.92 3.71
C LEU A 155 1.76 2.67 4.82
N LYS A 156 0.82 3.59 4.98
CA LYS A 156 -0.38 3.41 5.81
C LYS A 156 -1.38 2.52 5.07
N GLY A 157 -2.31 1.86 5.78
CA GLY A 157 -3.30 0.98 5.16
C GLY A 157 -4.09 1.66 4.03
N HIS A 158 -4.52 2.91 4.22
CA HIS A 158 -5.23 3.67 3.19
C HIS A 158 -4.37 3.99 1.95
N GLU A 159 -3.06 4.22 2.12
CA GLU A 159 -2.12 4.45 1.02
C GLU A 159 -1.92 3.19 0.15
N ILE A 160 -2.21 2.01 0.70
CA ILE A 160 -2.24 0.76 -0.06
C ILE A 160 -3.59 0.58 -0.76
N VAL A 161 -4.70 0.84 -0.07
CA VAL A 161 -6.06 0.70 -0.63
C VAL A 161 -6.28 1.68 -1.80
N GLU A 162 -5.80 2.91 -1.70
CA GLU A 162 -5.99 3.93 -2.74
C GLU A 162 -5.37 3.53 -4.09
N GLN A 163 -4.31 2.70 -4.07
CA GLN A 163 -3.65 2.21 -5.28
C GLN A 163 -4.61 1.36 -6.13
N VAL A 164 -5.47 0.57 -5.48
CA VAL A 164 -6.52 -0.20 -6.17
C VAL A 164 -7.56 0.74 -6.77
N LEU A 165 -7.98 1.78 -6.05
CA LEU A 165 -8.96 2.75 -6.53
C LEU A 165 -8.43 3.59 -7.70
N ALA A 166 -7.15 3.96 -7.68
CA ALA A 166 -6.49 4.64 -8.79
C ALA A 166 -6.47 3.77 -10.06
N ILE A 167 -6.25 2.46 -9.91
CA ILE A 167 -6.33 1.50 -11.02
C ILE A 167 -7.77 1.38 -11.51
N GLU A 168 -8.76 1.17 -10.62
CA GLU A 168 -10.17 1.06 -11.05
C GLU A 168 -10.62 2.28 -11.84
N GLU A 169 -10.19 3.46 -11.42
CA GLU A 169 -10.46 4.72 -12.11
C GLU A 169 -9.78 4.80 -13.48
N SER A 170 -8.48 4.50 -13.55
CA SER A 170 -7.72 4.55 -14.81
C SER A 170 -8.27 3.59 -15.87
N PHE A 171 -8.70 2.40 -15.45
CA PHE A 171 -9.22 1.36 -16.35
C PHE A 171 -10.73 1.45 -16.57
N LYS A 172 -11.46 2.25 -15.77
CA LYS A 172 -12.92 2.26 -15.70
C LYS A 172 -13.51 0.85 -15.54
N HIS A 173 -12.78 0.01 -14.83
CA HIS A 173 -13.10 -1.40 -14.65
C HIS A 173 -12.72 -1.83 -13.23
N ARG A 174 -13.51 -2.75 -12.66
CA ARG A 174 -13.29 -3.21 -11.29
C ARG A 174 -12.04 -4.06 -11.21
N VAL A 175 -11.22 -3.86 -10.18
CA VAL A 175 -10.08 -4.73 -9.90
C VAL A 175 -10.61 -6.06 -9.35
N THR A 176 -10.13 -7.16 -9.91
CA THR A 176 -10.54 -8.53 -9.52
C THR A 176 -9.47 -9.24 -8.71
N ASN A 177 -8.20 -8.87 -8.88
CA ASN A 177 -7.05 -9.48 -8.19
C ASN A 177 -6.11 -8.41 -7.62
N VAL A 178 -5.47 -8.71 -6.50
CA VAL A 178 -4.46 -7.82 -5.89
C VAL A 178 -3.22 -8.63 -5.56
N VAL A 179 -2.05 -8.13 -5.94
CA VAL A 179 -0.77 -8.73 -5.58
C VAL A 179 0.08 -7.68 -4.86
N PHE A 180 0.56 -8.02 -3.66
CA PHE A 180 1.47 -7.17 -2.89
C PHE A 180 2.90 -7.42 -3.38
N MET A 181 3.17 -6.97 -4.61
CA MET A 181 4.40 -7.22 -5.36
C MET A 181 4.97 -5.93 -5.98
N GLY A 182 4.47 -4.77 -5.55
CA GLY A 182 5.02 -3.48 -5.93
C GLY A 182 6.29 -3.14 -5.12
N MET A 183 6.43 -1.88 -4.77
CA MET A 183 7.53 -1.40 -3.94
C MET A 183 7.42 -1.89 -2.49
N GLY A 184 8.51 -2.42 -1.95
CA GLY A 184 8.63 -2.79 -0.53
C GLY A 184 8.56 -4.28 -0.24
N GLU A 185 8.82 -4.63 1.01
CA GLU A 185 8.62 -5.97 1.57
C GLU A 185 7.35 -5.96 2.45
N PRO A 186 6.24 -6.61 2.00
CA PRO A 186 4.98 -6.62 2.73
C PRO A 186 5.10 -7.10 4.18
N MET A 187 5.99 -8.06 4.47
CA MET A 187 6.16 -8.61 5.82
C MET A 187 6.77 -7.60 6.80
N LEU A 188 7.54 -6.62 6.33
CA LEU A 188 8.07 -5.53 7.15
C LEU A 188 7.06 -4.40 7.36
N ASN A 189 5.90 -4.48 6.71
CA ASN A 189 4.75 -3.59 6.92
C ASN A 189 3.46 -4.39 7.17
N LEU A 190 3.57 -5.54 7.86
CA LEU A 190 2.50 -6.51 7.98
C LEU A 190 1.20 -5.91 8.54
N LYS A 191 1.30 -4.99 9.52
CA LYS A 191 0.12 -4.31 10.09
C LYS A 191 -0.70 -3.59 9.02
N ALA A 192 -0.08 -2.70 8.26
CA ALA A 192 -0.80 -1.92 7.23
C ALA A 192 -1.24 -2.80 6.05
N VAL A 193 -0.47 -3.85 5.73
CA VAL A 193 -0.84 -4.85 4.72
C VAL A 193 -2.11 -5.60 5.13
N LEU A 194 -2.24 -6.00 6.40
CA LEU A 194 -3.44 -6.66 6.92
C LEU A 194 -4.64 -5.72 7.00
N GLU A 195 -4.43 -4.47 7.44
CA GLU A 195 -5.47 -3.43 7.42
C GLU A 195 -6.00 -3.21 5.99
N ALA A 196 -5.09 -3.07 5.02
CA ALA A 196 -5.45 -2.92 3.61
C ALA A 196 -6.14 -4.18 3.07
N HIS A 197 -5.60 -5.37 3.32
CA HIS A 197 -6.19 -6.64 2.91
C HIS A 197 -7.63 -6.80 3.40
N GLN A 198 -7.89 -6.49 4.66
CA GLN A 198 -9.23 -6.54 5.24
C GLN A 198 -10.16 -5.54 4.55
N CYS A 199 -9.70 -4.29 4.32
CA CYS A 199 -10.48 -3.27 3.64
C CYS A 199 -10.81 -3.68 2.18
N LEU A 200 -9.83 -4.18 1.42
CA LEU A 200 -10.02 -4.68 0.06
C LEU A 200 -11.03 -5.84 0.02
N ASN A 201 -11.01 -6.72 1.02
CA ASN A 201 -11.95 -7.82 1.11
C ASN A 201 -13.36 -7.39 1.52
N LYS A 202 -13.48 -6.61 2.59
CA LYS A 202 -14.77 -6.29 3.21
C LYS A 202 -15.47 -5.11 2.55
N GLU A 203 -14.72 -4.09 2.15
CA GLU A 203 -15.27 -2.86 1.59
C GLU A 203 -15.31 -2.90 0.06
N LEU A 204 -14.22 -3.31 -0.59
CA LEU A 204 -14.17 -3.43 -2.05
C LEU A 204 -14.64 -4.79 -2.59
N LYS A 205 -14.96 -5.75 -1.71
CA LYS A 205 -15.49 -7.08 -2.06
C LYS A 205 -14.54 -7.93 -2.91
N ILE A 206 -13.23 -7.76 -2.79
CA ILE A 206 -12.24 -8.60 -3.48
C ILE A 206 -12.05 -9.90 -2.66
N GLY A 207 -12.33 -11.05 -3.27
CA GLY A 207 -12.20 -12.33 -2.57
C GLY A 207 -10.76 -12.56 -2.10
N GLN A 208 -10.57 -13.06 -0.86
CA GLN A 208 -9.21 -13.25 -0.30
C GLN A 208 -8.30 -14.14 -1.16
N ARG A 209 -8.89 -15.16 -1.81
CA ARG A 209 -8.17 -16.07 -2.74
C ARG A 209 -7.68 -15.37 -4.01
N MET A 210 -8.18 -14.18 -4.31
CA MET A 210 -7.74 -13.33 -5.41
C MET A 210 -6.63 -12.37 -5.00
N MET A 211 -6.19 -12.45 -3.73
CA MET A 211 -5.10 -11.66 -3.18
C MET A 211 -3.87 -12.52 -2.89
N THR A 212 -2.70 -12.04 -3.28
CA THR A 212 -1.40 -12.69 -3.05
C THR A 212 -0.49 -11.76 -2.28
N ILE A 213 0.03 -12.22 -1.14
CA ILE A 213 1.06 -11.51 -0.37
C ILE A 213 2.40 -12.16 -0.70
N SER A 214 3.31 -11.39 -1.30
CA SER A 214 4.67 -11.86 -1.58
C SER A 214 5.64 -11.47 -0.47
N THR A 215 6.71 -12.24 -0.30
CA THR A 215 7.81 -11.94 0.60
C THR A 215 9.11 -12.52 0.05
N VAL A 216 10.24 -11.87 0.30
CA VAL A 216 11.57 -12.47 0.06
C VAL A 216 12.04 -13.33 1.23
N GLY A 217 11.19 -13.59 2.22
CA GLY A 217 11.50 -14.43 3.38
C GLY A 217 12.19 -13.64 4.49
N VAL A 218 11.38 -12.96 5.31
CA VAL A 218 11.84 -12.30 6.54
C VAL A 218 11.67 -13.26 7.73
N PRO A 219 12.69 -13.46 8.58
CA PRO A 219 12.58 -14.37 9.72
C PRO A 219 11.36 -14.08 10.60
N ASN A 220 10.66 -15.13 11.03
CA ASN A 220 9.52 -15.07 11.93
C ASN A 220 8.29 -14.29 11.42
N THR A 221 8.20 -13.94 10.14
CA THR A 221 7.02 -13.23 9.60
C THR A 221 6.04 -14.14 8.89
N ILE A 222 6.50 -15.25 8.29
CA ILE A 222 5.62 -16.23 7.63
C ILE A 222 4.70 -16.90 8.66
N SER A 223 5.24 -17.30 9.81
CA SER A 223 4.46 -17.85 10.93
C SER A 223 3.46 -16.82 11.50
N LYS A 224 3.88 -15.55 11.61
CA LYS A 224 2.95 -14.46 11.99
C LYS A 224 1.82 -14.33 10.99
N LEU A 225 2.09 -14.33 9.68
CA LEU A 225 1.05 -14.29 8.66
C LEU A 225 0.13 -15.52 8.75
N ALA A 226 0.67 -16.72 8.96
CA ALA A 226 -0.09 -17.95 9.10
C ALA A 226 -1.13 -17.87 10.24
N SER A 227 -0.76 -17.25 11.36
CA SER A 227 -1.65 -17.08 12.53
C SER A 227 -2.93 -16.30 12.23
N HIS A 228 -2.93 -15.44 11.20
CA HIS A 228 -4.12 -14.71 10.74
C HIS A 228 -5.09 -15.56 9.90
N LYS A 229 -4.73 -16.81 9.55
CA LYS A 229 -5.57 -17.79 8.83
C LYS A 229 -6.21 -17.24 7.55
N LEU A 230 -5.49 -16.39 6.84
CA LEU A 230 -5.97 -15.79 5.60
C LEU A 230 -6.16 -16.85 4.51
N GLN A 231 -7.16 -16.66 3.65
CA GLN A 231 -7.33 -17.52 2.46
C GLN A 231 -6.49 -17.06 1.26
N SER A 232 -5.68 -16.02 1.43
CA SER A 232 -4.79 -15.50 0.39
C SER A 232 -3.66 -16.47 0.05
N THR A 233 -3.08 -16.24 -1.12
CA THR A 233 -1.88 -16.97 -1.55
C THR A 233 -0.66 -16.33 -0.89
N LEU A 234 0.20 -17.15 -0.31
CA LEU A 234 1.57 -16.74 0.05
C LEU A 234 2.46 -17.01 -1.16
N ALA A 235 3.15 -15.96 -1.64
CA ALA A 235 4.22 -16.08 -2.60
C ALA A 235 5.57 -15.84 -1.92
N VAL A 236 6.58 -16.66 -2.24
CA VAL A 236 7.93 -16.53 -1.71
C VAL A 236 8.89 -16.31 -2.88
N SER A 237 9.50 -15.13 -2.88
CA SER A 237 10.56 -14.73 -3.79
C SER A 237 11.86 -15.46 -3.47
N LEU A 238 12.07 -16.61 -4.15
CA LEU A 238 13.12 -17.58 -3.85
C LEU A 238 14.40 -17.29 -4.63
N HIS A 239 14.27 -17.24 -5.97
CA HIS A 239 15.26 -16.80 -6.97
C HIS A 239 16.62 -17.52 -7.02
N ALA A 240 16.87 -18.52 -6.18
CA ALA A 240 18.07 -19.34 -6.24
C ALA A 240 17.79 -20.74 -5.66
N PRO A 241 18.46 -21.80 -6.15
CA PRO A 241 18.23 -23.16 -5.68
C PRO A 241 19.15 -23.54 -4.50
N ASN A 242 20.09 -22.67 -4.11
CA ASN A 242 21.03 -22.89 -3.01
C ASN A 242 21.34 -21.57 -2.30
N GLN A 243 21.77 -21.67 -1.04
CA GLN A 243 22.05 -20.52 -0.18
C GLN A 243 23.10 -19.57 -0.77
N ARG A 244 24.22 -20.09 -1.28
CA ARG A 244 25.33 -19.28 -1.81
C ARG A 244 24.88 -18.34 -2.94
N LEU A 245 24.13 -18.87 -3.91
CA LEU A 245 23.59 -18.05 -5.00
C LEU A 245 22.51 -17.10 -4.47
N ARG A 246 21.67 -17.55 -3.53
CA ARG A 246 20.62 -16.73 -2.94
C ARG A 246 21.17 -15.48 -2.27
N GLU A 247 22.26 -15.59 -1.52
CA GLU A 247 22.91 -14.45 -0.86
C GLU A 247 23.48 -13.42 -1.84
N THR A 248 23.80 -13.86 -3.07
CA THR A 248 24.28 -12.98 -4.14
C THR A 248 23.13 -12.17 -4.76
N ILE A 249 21.95 -12.79 -4.86
CA ILE A 249 20.76 -12.22 -5.51
C ILE A 249 19.89 -11.43 -4.51
N VAL A 250 19.77 -11.95 -3.29
CA VAL A 250 18.98 -11.43 -2.18
C VAL A 250 19.92 -11.27 -0.97
N PRO A 251 20.59 -10.12 -0.80
CA PRO A 251 21.61 -9.96 0.24
C PRO A 251 21.12 -10.21 1.67
N SER A 252 19.83 -9.96 1.95
CA SER A 252 19.21 -10.25 3.25
C SER A 252 19.14 -11.76 3.58
N ALA A 253 19.29 -12.65 2.59
CA ALA A 253 19.31 -14.10 2.78
C ALA A 253 20.48 -14.57 3.66
N LYS A 254 21.54 -13.79 3.83
CA LYS A 254 22.67 -14.11 4.72
C LYS A 254 22.23 -14.33 6.16
N ALA A 255 21.25 -13.56 6.62
CA ALA A 255 20.72 -13.65 7.97
C ALA A 255 19.64 -14.74 8.13
N TYR A 256 19.23 -15.38 7.03
CA TYR A 256 18.13 -16.34 7.03
C TYR A 256 18.37 -17.48 6.03
N PRO A 257 18.91 -18.62 6.52
CA PRO A 257 19.22 -19.78 5.70
C PRO A 257 18.02 -20.28 4.90
N LEU A 258 18.28 -20.72 3.67
CA LEU A 258 17.29 -21.26 2.76
C LEU A 258 16.52 -22.44 3.38
N GLU A 259 17.20 -23.32 4.11
CA GLU A 259 16.56 -24.45 4.79
C GLU A 259 15.51 -23.97 5.79
N ALA A 260 15.83 -22.95 6.60
CA ALA A 260 14.89 -22.36 7.55
C ALA A 260 13.70 -21.68 6.85
N LEU A 261 13.93 -21.03 5.70
CA LEU A 261 12.85 -20.50 4.86
C LEU A 261 11.93 -21.62 4.34
N MET A 262 12.50 -22.75 3.90
CA MET A 262 11.73 -23.89 3.43
C MET A 262 10.91 -24.54 4.56
N ASP A 263 11.46 -24.60 5.76
CA ASP A 263 10.75 -25.07 6.96
C ASP A 263 9.58 -24.14 7.31
N ASP A 264 9.77 -22.82 7.28
CA ASP A 264 8.68 -21.85 7.49
C ASP A 264 7.58 -21.98 6.42
N CYS A 265 7.94 -22.24 5.16
CA CYS A 265 6.96 -22.49 4.09
C CYS A 265 6.16 -23.78 4.33
N LYS A 266 6.84 -24.85 4.79
CA LYS A 266 6.20 -26.11 5.15
C LYS A 266 5.25 -25.93 6.33
N ASN A 267 5.69 -25.22 7.37
CA ASN A 267 4.89 -24.91 8.54
C ASN A 267 3.66 -24.05 8.17
N TYR A 268 3.83 -23.05 7.30
CA TYR A 268 2.70 -22.28 6.77
C TYR A 268 1.63 -23.16 6.12
N PHE A 269 2.05 -24.13 5.28
CA PHE A 269 1.13 -25.09 4.67
C PHE A 269 0.43 -25.96 5.72
N LEU A 270 1.17 -26.51 6.69
CA LEU A 270 0.60 -27.34 7.76
C LEU A 270 -0.41 -26.56 8.61
N GLU A 271 -0.15 -25.28 8.87
CA GLU A 271 -0.98 -24.46 9.75
C GLU A 271 -2.26 -23.92 9.06
N THR A 272 -2.21 -23.73 7.74
CA THR A 272 -3.28 -23.04 6.98
C THR A 272 -3.97 -23.92 5.93
N GLY A 273 -3.34 -25.03 5.53
CA GLY A 273 -3.75 -25.84 4.38
C GLY A 273 -3.57 -25.14 3.03
N ARG A 274 -2.92 -23.97 2.99
CA ARG A 274 -2.75 -23.15 1.78
C ARG A 274 -1.38 -23.40 1.15
N ARG A 275 -1.36 -23.63 -0.17
CA ARG A 275 -0.11 -23.80 -0.93
C ARG A 275 0.71 -22.51 -0.92
N VAL A 276 2.02 -22.67 -0.89
CA VAL A 276 2.99 -21.60 -1.10
C VAL A 276 3.37 -21.59 -2.59
N SER A 277 3.37 -20.40 -3.20
CA SER A 277 3.90 -20.20 -4.56
C SER A 277 5.34 -19.73 -4.46
N PHE A 278 6.24 -20.29 -5.25
CA PHE A 278 7.62 -19.82 -5.31
C PHE A 278 7.83 -18.98 -6.57
N GLU A 279 8.35 -17.78 -6.38
CA GLU A 279 8.72 -16.89 -7.47
C GLU A 279 10.21 -17.05 -7.76
N TYR A 280 10.54 -17.21 -9.04
CA TYR A 280 11.89 -17.48 -9.49
C TYR A 280 12.21 -16.61 -10.70
N THR A 281 12.95 -15.52 -10.47
CA THR A 281 13.40 -14.65 -11.54
C THR A 281 14.53 -15.31 -12.30
N LEU A 282 14.37 -15.43 -13.63
CA LEU A 282 15.44 -15.90 -14.51
C LEU A 282 16.34 -14.71 -14.84
N LEU A 283 17.58 -14.78 -14.38
CA LEU A 283 18.60 -13.75 -14.63
C LEU A 283 19.57 -14.26 -15.69
N GLY A 284 19.76 -13.47 -16.75
CA GLY A 284 20.82 -13.73 -17.73
C GLY A 284 22.19 -13.61 -17.07
N TRP A 285 23.12 -14.47 -17.48
CA TRP A 285 24.51 -14.42 -17.03
C TRP A 285 25.31 -13.62 -18.06
N ASP A 286 25.83 -12.47 -17.66
CA ASP A 286 26.89 -11.75 -18.38
C ASP A 286 28.25 -12.05 -17.74
#